data_AF-A0A9Q3KY74-F1
#
_entry.id   AF-A0A9Q3KY74-F1
#
_cell.length_a   1.000
_cell.length_b   1.000
_cell.length_c   1.000
_cell.angle_alpha   90.00
_cell.angle_beta   90.00
_cell.angle_gamma   90.00
#
_symmetry.space_group_name_H-M   'P 1'
#
loop_
_entity.id
_entity.type
_entity.pdbx_description
1 polymer ?
#
loop_
_entity_poly.entity_id
_entity_poly.type
_entity_poly.pdbx_seq_one_letter_code
_entity_poly.pdbx_strand_id
1 'polypeptide(L)'
;MQRVDEEIIKSEQDSGKTSSQRERIIPHEPLKSVGTRVPKGLPIHFYNPSWFNSHSAGQKTITADAFNVAFLPDASKSLRGAQHPDERLGDRKFTDRFWDKLIGPYNISHEIPNEEELDETDEETYDVSEVGSSEDESDEEEEAQEVAESNQLFDEDTLMAEAPEADYFNTGSSHIAFEKKWSGW
;
A
#
# COMPACT_ATOMS: atom_id res chain seq x y z
N MET A 1 44.80 -14.29 -12.32
CA MET A 1 43.47 -13.86 -11.85
C MET A 1 43.02 -14.89 -10.84
N GLN A 2 43.01 -14.50 -9.56
CA GLN A 2 42.37 -15.31 -8.52
C GLN A 2 40.85 -15.22 -8.74
N ARG A 3 40.12 -16.30 -8.47
CA ARG A 3 38.65 -16.26 -8.59
C ARG A 3 38.14 -15.37 -7.47
N VAL A 4 37.18 -14.50 -7.80
CA VAL A 4 36.53 -13.60 -6.83
C VAL A 4 36.04 -14.38 -5.61
N ASP A 5 35.52 -15.59 -5.82
CA ASP A 5 35.07 -16.50 -4.77
C ASP A 5 36.17 -16.86 -3.76
N GLU A 6 37.41 -17.06 -4.22
CA GLU A 6 38.56 -17.39 -3.37
C GLU A 6 39.00 -16.17 -2.54
N GLU A 7 38.95 -14.97 -3.13
CA GLU A 7 39.28 -13.71 -2.43
C GLU A 7 38.21 -13.35 -1.39
N ILE A 8 36.93 -13.59 -1.69
CA ILE A 8 35.82 -13.40 -0.74
C ILE A 8 36.01 -14.31 0.48
N ILE A 9 36.20 -15.62 0.28
CA ILE A 9 36.42 -16.58 1.38
C ILE A 9 37.61 -16.17 2.25
N LYS A 10 38.69 -15.68 1.62
CA LYS A 10 39.90 -15.25 2.33
C LYS A 10 39.66 -13.98 3.14
N SER A 11 38.93 -13.01 2.58
CA SER A 11 38.56 -11.78 3.29
C SER A 11 37.63 -12.04 4.48
N GLU A 12 36.74 -13.03 4.39
CA GLU A 12 35.87 -13.43 5.49
C GLU A 12 36.68 -14.06 6.64
N GLN A 13 37.66 -14.90 6.31
CA GLN A 13 38.58 -15.51 7.29
C GLN A 13 39.45 -14.46 7.99
N ASP A 14 39.95 -13.47 7.26
CA ASP A 14 40.88 -12.45 7.77
C ASP A 14 40.17 -11.37 8.60
N SER A 15 38.88 -11.11 8.35
CA SER A 15 38.16 -10.02 9.02
C SER A 15 37.74 -10.32 10.47
N GLY A 16 37.80 -11.59 10.91
CA GLY A 16 37.37 -12.04 12.25
C GLY A 16 35.90 -11.76 12.59
N LYS A 17 35.16 -11.14 11.67
CA LYS A 17 33.75 -10.80 11.75
C LYS A 17 33.00 -11.84 10.93
N THR A 18 32.14 -12.60 11.58
CA THR A 18 31.19 -13.44 10.85
C THR A 18 30.30 -12.49 10.04
N SER A 19 30.46 -12.51 8.71
CA SER A 19 29.52 -11.83 7.83
C SER A 19 28.15 -12.44 8.14
N SER A 20 27.26 -11.66 8.78
CA SER A 20 25.87 -12.06 8.99
C SER A 20 25.11 -11.94 7.66
N GLN A 21 25.69 -12.48 6.60
CA GLN A 21 25.04 -12.55 5.30
C GLN A 21 24.11 -13.75 5.34
N ARG A 22 22.81 -13.45 5.32
CA ARG A 22 21.80 -14.48 5.11
C ARG A 22 21.77 -14.80 3.62
N GLU A 23 22.09 -16.03 3.27
CA GLU A 23 21.78 -16.54 1.94
C GLU A 23 20.27 -16.48 1.73
N ARG A 24 19.84 -15.74 0.70
CA ARG A 24 18.43 -15.69 0.31
C ARG A 24 18.12 -16.93 -0.50
N ILE A 25 17.61 -17.96 0.16
CA ILE A 25 17.14 -19.18 -0.50
C ILE A 25 15.73 -18.93 -1.02
N ILE A 26 15.57 -18.99 -2.35
CA ILE A 26 14.25 -18.97 -2.97
C ILE A 26 13.59 -20.33 -2.70
N PRO A 27 12.39 -20.40 -2.11
CA PRO A 27 11.72 -21.66 -1.91
C PRO A 27 11.46 -22.34 -3.27
N HIS A 28 11.76 -23.64 -3.35
CA HIS A 28 11.59 -24.42 -4.58
C HIS A 28 10.12 -24.43 -5.05
N GLU A 29 9.19 -24.46 -4.10
CA GLU A 29 7.77 -24.34 -4.37
C GLU A 29 7.26 -22.96 -3.92
N PRO A 30 6.45 -22.27 -4.74
CA PRO A 30 5.89 -20.99 -4.36
C PRO A 30 4.97 -21.15 -3.15
N LEU A 31 5.31 -20.46 -2.07
CA LEU A 31 4.50 -20.44 -0.86
C LEU A 31 3.28 -19.54 -1.06
N LYS A 32 2.10 -20.01 -0.64
CA LYS A 32 0.90 -19.18 -0.63
C LYS A 32 1.06 -18.07 0.42
N SER A 33 0.71 -16.85 0.04
CA SER A 33 0.66 -15.73 0.99
C SER A 33 -0.34 -16.02 2.11
N VAL A 34 0.02 -15.67 3.34
CA VAL A 34 -0.88 -15.72 4.52
C VAL A 34 -1.86 -14.55 4.51
N GLY A 35 -1.52 -13.46 3.81
CA GLY A 35 -2.37 -12.29 3.69
C GLY A 35 -3.62 -12.57 2.84
N THR A 36 -4.79 -12.36 3.43
CA THR A 36 -6.09 -12.46 2.74
C THR A 36 -6.50 -11.16 2.06
N ARG A 37 -5.86 -10.04 2.43
CA ARG A 37 -6.17 -8.73 1.90
C ARG A 37 -5.40 -8.50 0.59
N VAL A 38 -6.15 -8.05 -0.42
CA VAL A 38 -5.60 -7.66 -1.70
C VAL A 38 -4.82 -6.34 -1.54
N PRO A 39 -3.60 -6.23 -2.10
CA PRO A 39 -2.86 -4.97 -2.11
C PRO A 39 -3.67 -3.90 -2.86
N LYS A 40 -3.67 -2.67 -2.35
CA LYS A 40 -4.42 -1.55 -2.93
C LYS A 40 -3.47 -0.55 -3.58
N GLY A 41 -3.94 0.14 -4.62
CA GLY A 41 -3.21 1.21 -5.29
C GLY A 41 -1.99 0.72 -6.07
N LEU A 42 -1.92 -0.58 -6.38
CA LEU A 42 -0.91 -1.08 -7.31
C LEU A 42 -1.40 -0.90 -8.75
N PRO A 43 -0.49 -0.76 -9.71
CA PRO A 43 -0.81 -0.78 -11.14
C PRO A 43 -1.60 -2.03 -11.54
N ILE A 44 -2.44 -1.92 -12.56
CA ILE A 44 -3.38 -2.97 -12.96
C ILE A 44 -2.74 -4.34 -13.24
N HIS A 45 -1.46 -4.32 -13.65
CA HIS A 45 -0.62 -5.48 -13.94
C HIS A 45 -0.40 -6.45 -12.77
N PHE A 46 -0.54 -5.96 -11.53
CA PHE A 46 -0.35 -6.78 -10.34
C PHE A 46 -1.55 -7.70 -10.07
N TYR A 47 -2.68 -7.47 -10.75
CA TYR A 47 -3.90 -8.22 -10.55
C TYR A 47 -4.15 -9.20 -11.70
N ASN A 48 -4.70 -10.36 -11.37
CA ASN A 48 -5.15 -11.31 -12.38
C ASN A 48 -6.35 -10.73 -13.16
N PRO A 49 -6.35 -10.74 -14.51
CA PRO A 49 -7.43 -10.16 -15.30
C PRO A 49 -8.81 -10.74 -15.01
N SER A 50 -8.91 -12.07 -14.85
CA SER A 50 -10.19 -12.74 -14.54
C SER A 50 -10.73 -12.31 -13.18
N TRP A 51 -9.84 -12.19 -12.19
CA TRP A 51 -10.19 -11.70 -10.86
C TRP A 51 -10.59 -10.22 -10.91
N PHE A 52 -9.81 -9.37 -11.57
CA PHE A 52 -10.12 -7.94 -11.69
C PHE A 52 -11.49 -7.74 -12.37
N ASN A 53 -11.72 -8.43 -13.48
CA ASN A 53 -12.93 -8.29 -14.28
C ASN A 53 -14.21 -8.76 -13.56
N SER A 54 -14.10 -9.65 -12.57
CA SER A 54 -15.26 -10.10 -11.79
C SER A 54 -15.73 -9.11 -10.74
N HIS A 55 -14.95 -8.07 -10.42
CA HIS A 55 -15.32 -7.08 -9.39
C HIS A 55 -16.27 -6.00 -9.95
N SER A 56 -16.99 -5.32 -9.06
CA SER A 56 -17.80 -4.16 -9.44
C SER A 56 -16.92 -2.95 -9.76
N ALA A 57 -17.43 -2.00 -10.54
CA ALA A 57 -16.69 -0.79 -10.92
C ALA A 57 -16.09 -0.05 -9.70
N GLY A 58 -16.90 0.19 -8.66
CA GLY A 58 -16.41 0.87 -7.45
C GLY A 58 -15.37 0.06 -6.66
N GLN A 59 -15.37 -1.27 -6.74
CA GLN A 59 -14.32 -2.08 -6.12
C GLN A 59 -13.01 -2.01 -6.90
N LYS A 60 -13.09 -1.95 -8.22
CA LYS A 60 -11.92 -1.83 -9.10
C LYS A 60 -11.19 -0.52 -8.85
N THR A 61 -11.91 0.60 -8.85
CA THR A 61 -11.35 1.95 -8.60
C THR A 61 -10.71 2.07 -7.21
N ILE A 62 -11.28 1.43 -6.19
CA ILE A 62 -10.71 1.45 -4.82
C ILE A 62 -9.48 0.54 -4.70
N THR A 63 -9.36 -0.49 -5.55
CA THR A 63 -8.37 -1.55 -5.36
C THR A 63 -7.15 -1.34 -6.24
N ALA A 64 -7.31 -1.07 -7.52
CA ALA A 64 -6.19 -0.93 -8.44
C ALA A 64 -6.02 0.52 -8.88
N ASP A 65 -4.78 0.91 -9.12
CA ASP A 65 -4.49 2.02 -10.02
C ASP A 65 -4.61 1.48 -11.44
N ALA A 66 -5.77 1.72 -12.05
CA ALA A 66 -6.07 1.21 -13.37
C ALA A 66 -5.55 2.09 -14.50
N PHE A 67 -5.05 3.30 -14.22
CA PHE A 67 -4.48 4.22 -15.22
C PHE A 67 -3.00 4.00 -15.49
N ASN A 68 -2.28 3.30 -14.62
CA ASN A 68 -0.84 3.10 -14.78
C ASN A 68 -0.45 1.65 -15.09
N VAL A 69 0.66 1.54 -15.82
CA VAL A 69 1.26 0.28 -16.25
C VAL A 69 2.70 0.22 -15.76
N ALA A 70 3.10 -0.89 -15.13
CA ALA A 70 4.41 -1.00 -14.47
C ALA A 70 5.41 -1.97 -15.14
N PHE A 71 4.93 -2.86 -16.02
CA PHE A 71 5.79 -3.86 -16.66
C PHE A 71 5.80 -3.70 -18.17
N LEU A 72 6.92 -4.12 -18.77
CA LEU A 72 7.00 -4.26 -20.21
C LEU A 72 6.01 -5.34 -20.69
N PRO A 73 5.59 -5.29 -21.97
CA PRO A 73 4.75 -6.34 -22.58
C PRO A 73 5.30 -7.76 -22.42
N ASP A 74 6.62 -7.89 -22.30
CA ASP A 74 7.30 -9.11 -21.93
C ASP A 74 7.84 -8.98 -20.50
N ALA A 75 7.10 -9.54 -19.54
CA ALA A 75 7.42 -9.47 -18.12
C ALA A 75 8.79 -10.08 -17.77
N SER A 76 9.33 -10.98 -18.60
CA SER A 76 10.66 -11.58 -18.39
C SER A 76 11.81 -10.59 -18.59
N LYS A 77 11.55 -9.51 -19.32
CA LYS A 77 12.48 -8.40 -19.52
C LYS A 77 12.38 -7.35 -18.44
N SER A 78 11.28 -7.33 -17.70
CA SER A 78 11.12 -6.49 -16.52
C SER A 78 11.78 -7.10 -15.30
N LEU A 79 12.17 -6.25 -14.35
CA LEU A 79 12.82 -6.64 -13.09
C LEU A 79 14.16 -7.37 -13.27
N ARG A 80 14.86 -7.13 -14.38
CA ARG A 80 16.24 -7.61 -14.56
C ARG A 80 17.21 -6.64 -13.91
N GLY A 81 18.39 -7.14 -13.52
CA GLY A 81 19.43 -6.29 -12.92
C GLY A 81 19.93 -5.17 -13.84
N ALA A 82 19.84 -5.37 -15.16
CA ALA A 82 20.06 -4.31 -16.14
C ALA A 82 18.69 -3.78 -16.60
N GLN A 83 18.43 -2.50 -16.32
CA GLN A 83 17.18 -1.83 -16.71
C GLN A 83 17.04 -1.74 -18.22
N HIS A 84 15.83 -1.99 -18.71
CA HIS A 84 15.50 -1.77 -20.12
C HIS A 84 15.50 -0.25 -20.40
N PRO A 85 15.93 0.23 -21.59
CA PRO A 85 15.91 1.67 -21.90
C PRO A 85 14.52 2.30 -21.73
N ASP A 86 13.46 1.53 -22.00
CA ASP A 86 12.08 2.01 -21.86
C ASP A 86 11.66 2.12 -20.39
N GLU A 87 12.25 1.36 -19.46
CA GLU A 87 11.98 1.49 -18.01
C GLU A 87 12.60 2.74 -17.40
N ARG A 88 13.43 3.47 -18.16
CA ARG A 88 13.98 4.78 -17.76
C ARG A 88 13.06 5.94 -18.14
N LEU A 89 11.95 5.66 -18.82
CA LEU A 89 10.92 6.65 -19.08
C LEU A 89 10.15 6.92 -17.79
N GLY A 90 9.66 8.15 -17.62
CA GLY A 90 8.72 8.44 -16.54
C GLY A 90 7.39 7.71 -16.73
N ASP A 91 6.67 7.46 -15.64
CA ASP A 91 5.50 6.59 -15.56
C ASP A 91 4.44 6.93 -16.62
N ARG A 92 4.09 8.21 -16.80
CA ARG A 92 3.12 8.64 -17.84
C ARG A 92 3.56 8.25 -19.25
N LYS A 93 4.80 8.55 -19.62
CA LYS A 93 5.37 8.20 -20.95
C LYS A 93 5.49 6.70 -21.14
N PHE A 94 5.76 5.96 -20.07
CA PHE A 94 5.82 4.52 -20.08
C PHE A 94 4.43 3.92 -20.31
N THR A 95 3.45 4.36 -19.52
CA THR A 95 2.04 3.97 -19.64
C THR A 95 1.54 4.25 -21.05
N ASP A 96 1.63 5.49 -21.55
CA ASP A 96 1.14 5.86 -22.90
C ASP A 96 1.72 4.95 -24.00
N ARG A 97 2.98 4.55 -23.87
CA ARG A 97 3.67 3.72 -24.87
C ARG A 97 3.22 2.27 -24.89
N PHE A 98 2.80 1.73 -23.75
CA PHE A 98 2.51 0.31 -23.61
C PHE A 98 1.06 -0.02 -23.25
N TRP A 99 0.25 0.99 -22.94
CA TRP A 99 -1.15 0.90 -22.56
C TRP A 99 -1.95 -0.01 -23.47
N ASP A 100 -2.03 0.33 -24.76
CA ASP A 100 -2.84 -0.40 -25.75
C ASP A 100 -2.49 -1.90 -25.85
N LYS A 101 -1.22 -2.24 -25.62
CA LYS A 101 -0.73 -3.63 -25.72
C LYS A 101 -1.10 -4.46 -24.50
N LEU A 102 -1.22 -3.82 -23.35
CA LEU A 102 -1.28 -4.48 -22.05
C LEU A 102 -2.67 -4.48 -21.44
N ILE A 103 -3.51 -3.52 -21.85
CA ILE A 103 -4.82 -3.32 -21.27
C ILE A 103 -5.89 -4.29 -21.79
N GLY A 104 -5.67 -4.90 -22.96
CA GLY A 104 -6.65 -5.75 -23.64
C GLY A 104 -7.33 -6.85 -22.79
N PRO A 105 -6.63 -7.53 -21.85
CA PRO A 105 -7.25 -8.51 -20.95
C PRO A 105 -8.17 -7.93 -19.87
N TYR A 106 -8.06 -6.63 -19.56
CA TYR A 106 -8.77 -5.97 -18.48
C TYR A 106 -9.99 -5.20 -19.01
N ASN A 107 -11.10 -5.27 -18.28
CA ASN A 107 -12.31 -4.50 -18.57
C ASN A 107 -12.32 -3.20 -17.76
N ILE A 108 -11.85 -2.13 -18.39
CA ILE A 108 -11.68 -0.78 -17.82
C ILE A 108 -12.76 0.20 -18.34
N SER A 109 -13.84 -0.31 -18.92
CA SER A 109 -14.92 0.53 -19.47
C SER A 109 -15.62 1.45 -18.45
N HIS A 110 -15.34 1.26 -17.16
CA HIS A 110 -15.94 1.98 -16.04
C HIS A 110 -15.12 3.19 -15.60
N GLU A 111 -13.88 3.33 -16.08
CA GLU A 111 -12.95 4.40 -15.70
C GLU A 111 -12.57 5.25 -16.91
N ILE A 112 -13.46 5.47 -17.88
CA ILE A 112 -13.23 6.54 -18.86
C ILE A 112 -13.66 7.84 -18.17
N PRO A 113 -12.74 8.65 -17.61
CA PRO A 113 -13.09 9.91 -17.01
C PRO A 113 -13.15 10.94 -18.15
N ASN A 114 -13.97 11.97 -18.00
CA ASN A 114 -13.97 13.10 -18.92
C ASN A 114 -12.54 13.71 -18.94
N GLU A 115 -12.05 14.16 -20.09
CA GLU A 115 -10.65 14.58 -20.38
C GLU A 115 -10.10 15.74 -19.51
N GLU A 116 -10.80 16.16 -18.45
CA GLU A 116 -10.57 17.41 -17.71
C GLU A 116 -9.81 17.23 -16.38
N GLU A 117 -9.47 16.01 -15.94
CA GLU A 117 -8.88 15.74 -14.61
C GLU A 117 -7.40 15.29 -14.64
N LEU A 118 -6.67 15.59 -15.72
CA LEU A 118 -5.21 15.45 -15.76
C LEU A 118 -4.56 16.79 -15.42
N ASP A 119 -4.55 17.14 -14.13
CA ASP A 119 -3.79 18.29 -13.64
C ASP A 119 -2.29 18.00 -13.71
N GLU A 120 -1.57 18.86 -14.43
CA GLU A 120 -0.13 18.81 -14.63
C GLU A 120 0.54 19.40 -13.39
N THR A 121 1.07 18.55 -12.52
CA THR A 121 2.03 19.01 -11.50
C THR A 121 3.20 18.03 -11.44
N ASP A 122 4.10 18.17 -12.41
CA ASP A 122 5.42 17.53 -12.44
C ASP A 122 6.50 18.62 -12.37
N GLU A 123 6.84 19.07 -11.16
CA GLU A 123 8.11 19.72 -10.88
C GLU A 123 8.51 19.46 -9.42
N GLU A 124 9.28 18.39 -9.15
CA GLU A 124 10.23 18.44 -8.05
C GLU A 124 11.57 17.82 -8.47
N THR A 125 12.53 18.71 -8.63
CA THR A 125 13.92 18.45 -8.99
C THR A 125 14.66 17.85 -7.79
N TYR A 126 15.11 16.60 -7.91
CA TYR A 126 16.01 16.01 -6.91
C TYR A 126 17.43 16.58 -7.11
N ASP A 127 17.75 17.64 -6.37
CA ASP A 127 19.12 18.12 -6.22
C ASP A 127 19.88 17.18 -5.26
N VAL A 128 20.81 16.40 -5.82
CA VAL A 128 21.70 15.53 -5.05
C VAL A 128 22.87 16.38 -4.57
N SER A 129 22.82 16.84 -3.32
CA SER A 129 23.98 17.43 -2.64
C SER A 129 24.51 16.49 -1.57
N GLU A 130 25.69 15.98 -1.88
CA GLU A 130 26.59 15.22 -1.02
C GLU A 130 27.13 16.09 0.13
N VAL A 131 26.89 15.67 1.38
CA VAL A 131 27.66 16.06 2.57
C VAL A 131 27.45 14.92 3.57
N GLY A 132 28.46 14.24 4.09
CA GLY A 132 29.69 14.74 4.67
C GLY A 132 29.61 14.43 6.17
N SER A 133 30.32 13.37 6.56
CA SER A 133 30.42 12.83 7.92
C SER A 133 30.73 13.88 9.00
N SER A 134 30.03 13.81 10.14
CA SER A 134 30.62 14.07 11.46
C SER A 134 29.75 13.48 12.57
N GLU A 135 30.36 12.60 13.37
CA GLU A 135 29.97 12.19 14.71
C GLU A 135 29.99 13.40 15.66
N ASP A 136 29.12 13.43 16.67
CA ASP A 136 29.44 13.63 18.11
C ASP A 136 28.21 14.10 18.94
N GLU A 137 28.29 13.79 20.23
CA GLU A 137 27.33 13.60 21.32
C GLU A 137 26.62 14.84 21.95
N SER A 138 25.78 14.54 22.96
CA SER A 138 25.09 15.36 23.99
C SER A 138 23.64 15.77 23.69
N ASP A 139 22.59 15.31 24.39
CA ASP A 139 22.18 15.22 25.81
C ASP A 139 21.23 16.37 26.22
N GLU A 140 20.26 16.02 27.06
CA GLU A 140 19.33 16.84 27.88
C GLU A 140 17.93 17.25 27.34
N GLU A 141 16.96 16.51 27.90
CA GLU A 141 15.80 16.93 28.71
C GLU A 141 14.49 17.55 28.13
N GLU A 142 13.43 17.02 28.75
CA GLU A 142 11.98 17.26 28.86
C GLU A 142 11.38 18.62 28.42
N GLU A 143 10.18 18.58 27.84
CA GLU A 143 8.95 19.10 28.47
C GLU A 143 7.69 18.70 27.66
N ALA A 144 6.70 18.18 28.38
CA ALA A 144 5.36 17.89 27.86
C ALA A 144 4.47 19.12 28.00
N GLN A 145 3.78 19.53 26.93
CA GLN A 145 2.80 20.61 26.98
C GLN A 145 1.41 20.13 26.54
N GLU A 146 0.53 20.04 27.54
CA GLU A 146 -0.92 19.96 27.39
C GLU A 146 -1.46 21.20 26.67
N VAL A 147 -2.40 21.02 25.74
CA VAL A 147 -3.27 22.11 25.32
C VAL A 147 -4.71 21.61 25.28
N ALA A 148 -5.49 22.11 26.24
CA ALA A 148 -6.92 21.90 26.35
C ALA A 148 -7.71 22.81 25.38
N GLU A 149 -8.78 22.22 24.85
CA GLU A 149 -10.08 22.76 24.41
C GLU A 149 -10.25 24.25 24.08
N SER A 150 -10.86 24.53 22.91
CA SER A 150 -12.19 25.17 22.84
C SER A 150 -12.63 25.39 21.39
N ASN A 151 -13.91 25.12 21.10
CA ASN A 151 -14.76 25.86 20.13
C ASN A 151 -16.21 25.35 20.31
N GLN A 152 -17.03 26.04 21.12
CA GLN A 152 -18.04 27.05 20.71
C GLN A 152 -19.11 26.51 19.74
N LEU A 153 -20.30 26.19 20.24
CA LEU A 153 -21.51 27.05 20.31
C LEU A 153 -22.25 27.16 18.95
N PHE A 154 -23.32 26.38 18.82
CA PHE A 154 -24.45 26.69 17.95
C PHE A 154 -25.72 26.57 18.79
N ASP A 155 -26.35 27.71 19.07
CA ASP A 155 -27.73 27.79 19.52
C ASP A 155 -28.62 27.86 18.27
N GLU A 156 -29.59 26.96 18.13
CA GLU A 156 -30.85 27.32 17.46
C GLU A 156 -32.02 26.50 18.01
N ASP A 157 -33.13 27.20 18.10
CA ASP A 157 -34.29 27.02 18.93
C ASP A 157 -35.31 26.01 18.34
N THR A 158 -36.13 25.45 19.24
CA THR A 158 -37.55 25.11 19.03
C THR A 158 -37.95 24.04 17.99
N LEU A 159 -38.44 22.90 18.49
CA LEU A 159 -39.76 22.34 18.11
C LEU A 159 -40.26 21.35 19.18
N MET A 160 -41.32 21.76 19.89
CA MET A 160 -42.12 20.87 20.73
C MET A 160 -42.95 19.92 19.85
N ALA A 161 -42.92 18.62 20.17
CA ALA A 161 -44.00 17.69 19.86
C ALA A 161 -43.96 16.49 20.81
N GLU A 162 -44.67 16.64 21.93
CA GLU A 162 -45.66 15.70 22.48
C GLU A 162 -45.41 14.19 22.27
N ALA A 163 -45.07 13.51 23.38
CA ALA A 163 -45.00 12.07 23.48
C ALA A 163 -46.41 11.44 23.50
N PRO A 164 -46.69 10.42 22.69
CA PRO A 164 -47.74 9.46 23.00
C PRO A 164 -47.19 8.36 23.91
N GLU A 165 -47.96 8.13 24.97
CA GLU A 165 -47.79 7.13 26.01
C GLU A 165 -47.57 5.71 25.48
N ALA A 166 -46.81 4.95 26.25
CA ALA A 166 -46.55 3.54 26.03
C ALA A 166 -47.81 2.71 26.27
N ASP A 167 -48.36 2.12 25.20
CA ASP A 167 -49.31 1.02 25.33
C ASP A 167 -48.59 -0.33 25.31
N TYR A 168 -48.66 -0.98 26.47
CA TYR A 168 -48.35 -2.37 26.73
C TYR A 168 -49.09 -3.30 25.77
N PHE A 169 -48.36 -4.10 24.98
CA PHE A 169 -48.81 -5.44 24.63
C PHE A 169 -47.66 -6.46 24.68
N ASN A 170 -47.68 -7.20 25.77
CA ASN A 170 -47.03 -8.50 25.95
C ASN A 170 -47.63 -9.52 24.97
N THR A 171 -46.80 -10.18 24.14
CA THR A 171 -46.90 -11.63 23.91
C THR A 171 -45.62 -12.17 23.28
N GLY A 172 -44.99 -13.13 23.96
CA GLY A 172 -44.45 -14.31 23.28
C GLY A 172 -42.96 -14.34 22.97
N SER A 173 -42.26 -15.06 23.85
CA SER A 173 -41.48 -16.25 23.46
C SER A 173 -39.95 -16.13 23.30
N SER A 174 -39.32 -17.08 24.00
CA SER A 174 -37.94 -17.59 23.89
C SER A 174 -36.78 -16.77 24.45
N HIS A 175 -36.60 -16.93 25.77
CA HIS A 175 -35.38 -17.46 26.41
C HIS A 175 -34.11 -17.52 25.54
N ILE A 176 -33.20 -16.55 25.70
CA ILE A 176 -31.76 -16.77 25.55
C ILE A 176 -31.06 -16.03 26.70
N ALA A 177 -30.67 -16.78 27.73
CA ALA A 177 -29.82 -16.30 28.81
C ALA A 177 -28.37 -16.24 28.29
N PHE A 178 -27.75 -15.06 28.32
CA PHE A 178 -26.31 -14.90 28.11
C PHE A 178 -25.67 -14.52 29.45
N GLU A 179 -25.23 -15.53 30.19
CA GLU A 179 -24.49 -15.35 31.43
C GLU A 179 -23.06 -14.90 31.11
N LYS A 180 -22.72 -13.67 31.52
CA LYS A 180 -21.33 -13.21 31.61
C LYS A 180 -20.71 -13.76 32.89
N LYS A 181 -19.67 -14.58 32.77
CA LYS A 181 -18.75 -14.82 33.88
C LYS A 181 -17.32 -14.98 33.37
N TRP A 182 -16.56 -13.90 33.42
CA TRP A 182 -15.10 -13.92 33.38
C TRP A 182 -14.60 -13.06 34.53
N SER A 183 -14.04 -13.71 35.55
CA SER A 183 -13.09 -13.12 36.51
C SER A 183 -12.44 -14.29 37.24
N GLY A 184 -11.21 -14.58 36.84
CA GLY A 184 -10.37 -15.62 37.41
C GLY A 184 -9.19 -15.85 36.48
N TRP A 185 -8.11 -15.11 36.71
CA TRP A 185 -6.76 -15.58 37.03
C TRP A 185 -5.90 -14.36 37.40
#